data_AF-C6W276-F1
#
_entry.id   AF-C6W276-F1
#
_cell.length_a   1.000
_cell.length_b   1.000
_cell.length_c   1.000
_cell.angle_alpha   90.00
_cell.angle_beta   90.00
_cell.angle_gamma   90.00
#
_symmetry.space_group_name_H-M   'P 1'
#
loop_
_entity.id
_entity.type
_entity.pdbx_description
1 polymer ?
#
loop_
_entity_poly.entity_id
_entity_poly.type
_entity_poly.pdbx_seq_one_letter_code
_entity_poly.pdbx_strand_id
1 'polypeptide(L)'
;MWFSKKIASVGAVLALLGCNKDNAGPVSEIQCIPAVYLTDYCPTKKETHLVRLLKPTPYATKMESSSPGNEVYVAAVINLPQSLIKRDTIFQLQFHYDPQAELDNKAVGPCNANIAPAKMVVYDGVSEAVCP
;
A
#
# COMPACT_ATOMS: atom_id res chain seq x y z
N MET A 1 -21.27 -56.56 -33.76
CA MET A 1 -19.84 -56.93 -33.86
C MET A 1 -19.04 -55.70 -34.25
N TRP A 2 -17.98 -55.43 -33.50
CA TRP A 2 -16.75 -54.70 -33.81
C TRP A 2 -16.71 -53.21 -34.23
N PHE A 3 -15.90 -52.51 -33.42
CA PHE A 3 -15.26 -51.20 -33.51
C PHE A 3 -14.48 -50.90 -34.80
N SER A 4 -14.34 -49.60 -35.14
CA SER A 4 -13.04 -48.90 -35.27
C SER A 4 -13.25 -47.40 -35.58
N LYS A 5 -12.98 -46.49 -34.62
CA LYS A 5 -11.77 -45.65 -34.52
C LYS A 5 -11.48 -44.78 -35.76
N LYS A 6 -11.65 -43.45 -35.63
CA LYS A 6 -10.61 -42.45 -35.94
C LYS A 6 -10.75 -41.24 -35.01
N ILE A 7 -9.78 -41.12 -34.11
CA ILE A 7 -9.54 -39.96 -33.25
C ILE A 7 -8.83 -38.94 -34.13
N ALA A 8 -9.52 -37.85 -34.49
CA ALA A 8 -8.86 -36.68 -35.07
C ALA A 8 -8.50 -35.76 -33.91
N SER A 9 -7.21 -35.73 -33.61
CA SER A 9 -6.58 -34.88 -32.62
C SER A 9 -6.75 -33.42 -33.03
N VAL A 10 -7.73 -32.72 -32.44
CA VAL A 10 -7.81 -31.26 -32.55
C VAL A 10 -6.78 -30.72 -31.57
N GLY A 11 -5.59 -30.42 -32.10
CA GLY A 11 -4.54 -29.71 -31.38
C GLY A 11 -5.09 -28.36 -30.95
N ALA A 12 -5.47 -28.28 -29.67
CA ALA A 12 -5.73 -27.02 -28.99
C ALA A 12 -4.39 -26.27 -28.93
N VAL A 13 -4.15 -25.42 -29.92
CA VAL A 13 -3.18 -24.34 -29.82
C VAL A 13 -3.73 -23.40 -28.75
N LEU A 14 -3.38 -23.66 -27.48
CA LEU A 14 -3.46 -22.66 -26.43
C LEU A 14 -2.52 -21.54 -26.85
N ALA A 15 -3.07 -20.55 -27.55
CA ALA A 15 -2.49 -19.24 -27.63
C ALA A 15 -2.26 -18.78 -26.19
N LEU A 16 -0.99 -18.83 -25.77
CA LEU A 16 -0.51 -18.17 -24.57
C LEU A 16 -0.86 -16.69 -24.75
N LEU A 17 -2.01 -16.31 -24.19
CA LEU A 17 -2.37 -14.93 -23.97
C LEU A 17 -1.24 -14.32 -23.16
N GLY A 18 -0.36 -13.60 -23.87
CA GLY A 18 0.66 -12.77 -23.28
C GLY A 18 -0.04 -11.76 -22.38
N CYS A 19 -0.04 -12.03 -21.07
CA CYS A 19 -0.18 -10.98 -20.09
C CYS A 19 1.06 -10.09 -20.24
N ASN A 20 0.96 -9.08 -21.11
CA ASN A 20 1.73 -7.85 -20.96
C ASN A 20 1.29 -7.23 -19.63
N LYS A 21 1.87 -7.72 -18.54
CA LYS A 21 1.66 -7.14 -17.23
C LYS A 21 2.67 -6.01 -17.14
N ASP A 22 2.14 -4.79 -17.25
CA ASP A 22 2.85 -3.56 -16.98
C ASP A 22 3.78 -3.74 -15.77
N ASN A 23 4.99 -3.20 -15.91
CA ASN A 23 6.15 -3.35 -15.01
C ASN A 23 5.93 -2.71 -13.62
N ALA A 24 4.81 -2.95 -12.96
CA ALA A 24 4.65 -2.67 -11.55
C ALA A 24 5.47 -3.69 -10.75
N GLY A 25 6.28 -3.21 -9.81
CA GLY A 25 7.05 -4.08 -8.92
C GLY A 25 6.15 -5.02 -8.10
N PRO A 26 6.73 -6.03 -7.43
CA PRO A 26 5.94 -6.95 -6.62
C PRO A 26 5.24 -6.22 -5.46
N VAL A 27 4.02 -6.64 -5.16
CA VAL A 27 3.29 -6.25 -3.93
C VAL A 27 4.02 -6.85 -2.73
N SER A 28 4.21 -6.07 -1.67
CA SER A 28 4.87 -6.56 -0.46
C SER A 28 3.97 -7.50 0.34
N GLU A 29 4.58 -8.26 1.26
CA GLU A 29 3.84 -8.88 2.35
C GLU A 29 3.17 -7.83 3.25
N ILE A 30 2.11 -8.24 3.95
CA ILE A 30 1.41 -7.40 4.93
C ILE A 30 2.33 -7.16 6.13
N GLN A 31 2.51 -5.89 6.49
CA GLN A 31 3.18 -5.46 7.72
C GLN A 31 2.17 -5.04 8.76
N CYS A 32 2.54 -5.21 10.03
CA CYS A 32 1.80 -4.71 11.18
C CYS A 32 2.71 -3.75 11.95
N ILE A 33 2.36 -2.46 12.00
CA ILE A 33 3.16 -1.45 12.71
C ILE A 33 2.24 -0.52 13.53
N PRO A 34 2.58 -0.23 14.80
CA PRO A 34 1.87 0.78 15.57
C PRO A 34 2.04 2.15 14.90
N ALA A 35 0.92 2.85 14.68
CA ALA A 35 0.87 4.11 13.96
C ALA A 35 0.02 5.15 14.70
N VAL A 36 0.27 6.43 14.40
CA VAL A 36 -0.52 7.56 14.89
C VAL A 36 -1.00 8.37 13.67
N TYR A 37 -2.29 8.67 13.63
CA TYR A 37 -2.83 9.58 12.61
C TYR A 37 -2.27 10.99 12.83
N LEU A 38 -1.73 11.60 11.77
CA LEU A 38 -1.26 12.99 11.82
C LEU A 38 -2.30 13.93 11.21
N THR A 39 -2.62 13.73 9.93
CA THR A 39 -3.47 14.64 9.16
C THR A 39 -3.87 13.98 7.84
N ASP A 40 -4.70 14.65 7.05
CA ASP A 40 -5.01 14.22 5.69
C ASP A 40 -3.79 14.44 4.80
N TYR A 41 -3.56 13.51 3.88
CA TYR A 41 -2.45 13.63 2.95
C TYR A 41 -2.77 14.65 1.84
N CYS A 42 -1.81 14.88 0.94
CA CYS A 42 -2.00 15.73 -0.22
C CYS A 42 -3.22 15.29 -1.05
N PRO A 43 -3.78 16.16 -1.90
CA PRO A 43 -4.85 15.77 -2.82
C PRO A 43 -4.43 14.60 -3.71
N THR A 44 -5.12 13.47 -3.58
CA THR A 44 -4.88 12.22 -4.31
C THR A 44 -6.18 11.71 -4.93
N LYS A 45 -6.12 10.72 -5.84
CA LYS A 45 -7.33 10.16 -6.46
C LYS A 45 -8.26 9.47 -5.46
N LYS A 46 -7.68 8.80 -4.46
CA LYS A 46 -8.40 8.19 -3.33
C LYS A 46 -8.13 8.98 -2.06
N GLU A 47 -9.04 8.89 -1.11
CA GLU A 47 -8.84 9.41 0.24
C GLU A 47 -7.59 8.77 0.85
N THR A 48 -6.63 9.62 1.23
CA THR A 48 -5.33 9.20 1.73
C THR A 48 -4.99 10.03 2.96
N HIS A 49 -4.49 9.38 4.00
CA HIS A 49 -4.16 10.03 5.26
C HIS A 49 -2.69 9.84 5.60
N LEU A 50 -2.06 10.86 6.16
CA LEU A 50 -0.69 10.79 6.63
C LEU A 50 -0.67 10.23 8.06
N VAL A 51 0.09 9.16 8.24
CA VAL A 51 0.33 8.56 9.55
C VAL A 51 1.81 8.58 9.88
N ARG A 52 2.12 8.66 11.17
CA ARG A 52 3.46 8.39 11.71
C ARG A 52 3.53 6.93 12.12
N LEU A 53 4.48 6.19 11.56
CA LEU A 53 4.81 4.84 11.97
C LEU A 53 5.79 4.90 13.16
N LEU A 54 5.50 4.15 14.22
CA LEU A 54 6.31 4.11 15.43
C LEU A 54 7.43 3.05 15.37
N LYS A 55 7.56 2.34 14.25
CA LYS A 55 8.70 1.48 13.93
C LYS A 55 9.24 1.79 12.52
N PRO A 56 10.56 1.65 12.28
CA PRO A 56 11.15 1.80 10.95
C PRO A 56 10.61 0.76 9.96
N THR A 57 10.44 1.15 8.69
CA THR A 57 10.10 0.24 7.59
C THR A 57 10.59 0.81 6.26
N PRO A 58 11.00 -0.04 5.28
CA PRO A 58 11.35 0.43 3.94
C PRO A 58 10.16 1.04 3.19
N TYR A 59 8.92 0.85 3.66
CA TYR A 59 7.71 1.38 3.03
C TYR A 59 7.23 2.70 3.62
N ALA A 60 8.09 3.37 4.39
CA ALA A 60 7.87 4.72 4.90
C ALA A 60 8.87 5.72 4.32
N THR A 61 8.45 6.97 4.26
CA THR A 61 9.37 8.10 4.06
C THR A 61 9.95 8.48 5.42
N LYS A 62 11.27 8.50 5.49
CA LYS A 62 12.02 9.03 6.64
C LYS A 62 12.05 10.55 6.55
N MET A 63 11.70 11.23 7.65
CA MET A 63 11.75 12.68 7.79
C MET A 63 12.51 13.06 9.06
N GLU A 64 13.20 14.19 9.02
CA GLU A 64 13.79 14.80 10.22
C GLU A 64 12.67 15.40 11.07
N SER A 65 12.65 15.07 12.37
CA SER A 65 11.78 15.76 13.32
C SER A 65 12.29 17.18 13.57
N SER A 66 11.40 18.06 14.04
CA SER A 66 11.76 19.38 14.55
C SER A 66 12.71 19.34 15.76
N SER A 67 12.90 18.18 16.38
CA SER A 67 13.94 17.94 17.38
C SER A 67 15.21 17.33 16.74
N PRO A 68 16.40 17.94 16.92
CA PRO A 68 17.64 17.42 16.36
C PRO A 68 17.89 15.97 16.77
N GLY A 69 18.15 15.10 15.79
CA GLY A 69 18.49 13.69 16.01
C GLY A 69 17.31 12.74 16.17
N ASN A 70 16.06 13.22 16.06
CA ASN A 70 14.88 12.37 16.05
C ASN A 70 14.38 12.15 14.62
N GLU A 71 14.51 10.93 14.12
CA GLU A 71 13.95 10.53 12.83
C GLU A 71 12.48 10.12 13.02
N VAL A 72 11.62 10.51 12.09
CA VAL A 72 10.24 10.02 12.04
C VAL A 72 9.99 9.30 10.73
N TYR A 73 9.22 8.22 10.80
CA TYR A 73 8.80 7.45 9.64
C TYR A 73 7.35 7.77 9.38
N VAL A 74 7.04 8.26 8.18
CA VAL A 74 5.67 8.60 7.79
C VAL A 74 5.27 7.85 6.54
N ALA A 75 3.98 7.51 6.45
CA ALA A 75 3.40 6.86 5.30
C ALA A 75 2.04 7.50 4.99
N ALA A 76 1.70 7.56 3.71
CA ALA A 76 0.40 7.97 3.23
C ALA A 76 -0.47 6.72 3.04
N VAL A 77 -1.45 6.53 3.91
CA VAL A 77 -2.30 5.33 3.94
C VAL A 77 -3.54 5.57 3.09
N ILE A 78 -3.68 4.76 2.03
CA ILE A 78 -4.84 4.78 1.14
C ILE A 78 -6.01 4.07 1.84
N ASN A 79 -7.19 4.69 1.81
CA ASN A 79 -8.44 4.14 2.35
C ASN A 79 -8.41 3.79 3.86
N LEU A 80 -7.73 4.60 4.68
CA LEU A 80 -7.80 4.45 6.14
C LEU A 80 -9.24 4.74 6.62
N PRO A 81 -9.90 3.84 7.38
CA PRO A 81 -11.28 4.06 7.81
C PRO A 81 -11.39 5.22 8.82
N GLN A 82 -12.45 6.00 8.70
CA GLN A 82 -12.69 7.19 9.53
C GLN A 82 -12.74 6.91 11.04
N SER A 83 -13.09 5.69 11.44
CA SER A 83 -13.09 5.26 12.85
C SER A 83 -11.71 5.34 13.51
N LEU A 84 -10.63 5.32 12.71
CA LEU A 84 -9.23 5.40 13.15
C LEU A 84 -8.64 6.81 13.03
N ILE A 85 -9.38 7.75 12.44
CA ILE A 85 -9.00 9.17 12.34
C ILE A 85 -9.26 9.83 13.70
N LYS A 86 -8.45 9.45 14.69
CA LYS A 86 -8.46 10.04 16.03
C LYS A 86 -7.06 10.56 16.30
N ARG A 87 -6.95 11.88 16.49
CA ARG A 87 -5.68 12.49 16.87
C ARG A 87 -5.18 11.86 18.17
N ASP A 88 -3.86 11.71 18.25
CA ASP A 88 -3.12 11.23 19.43
C ASP A 88 -3.47 9.81 19.91
N THR A 89 -4.14 9.01 19.09
CA THR A 89 -4.42 7.60 19.39
C THR A 89 -3.47 6.70 18.61
N ILE A 90 -2.78 5.81 19.31
CA ILE A 90 -1.96 4.76 18.69
C ILE A 90 -2.89 3.61 18.30
N PHE A 91 -2.77 3.14 17.05
CA PHE A 91 -3.46 1.95 16.57
C PHE A 91 -2.48 1.02 15.84
N GLN A 92 -2.82 -0.27 15.77
CA GLN A 92 -1.97 -1.32 15.19
C GLN A 92 -2.28 -1.44 13.69
N LEU A 93 -1.64 -0.63 12.86
CA LEU A 93 -1.94 -0.57 11.43
C LEU A 93 -1.41 -1.80 10.70
N GLN A 94 -2.30 -2.49 9.98
CA GLN A 94 -1.94 -3.52 9.01
C GLN A 94 -1.99 -2.93 7.60
N PHE A 95 -0.91 -3.10 6.84
CA PHE A 95 -0.79 -2.54 5.50
C PHE A 95 0.16 -3.33 4.62
N HIS A 96 0.02 -3.19 3.30
CA HIS A 96 1.01 -3.62 2.32
C HIS A 96 1.43 -2.46 1.42
N TYR A 97 2.57 -2.62 0.77
CA TYR A 97 3.04 -1.73 -0.27
C TYR A 97 2.69 -2.32 -1.64
N ASP A 98 1.95 -1.56 -2.43
CA ASP A 98 1.65 -1.87 -3.83
C ASP A 98 2.16 -0.71 -4.71
N PRO A 99 3.21 -0.93 -5.52
CA PRO A 99 3.74 0.08 -6.42
C PRO A 99 2.69 0.66 -7.37
N GLN A 100 1.74 -0.16 -7.83
CA GLN A 100 0.70 0.31 -8.74
C GLN A 100 -0.29 1.20 -8.01
N ALA A 101 -0.68 0.82 -6.78
CA ALA A 101 -1.54 1.66 -5.95
C ALA A 101 -0.90 3.03 -5.64
N GLU A 102 0.41 3.06 -5.35
CA GLU A 102 1.15 4.32 -5.17
C GLU A 102 1.17 5.15 -6.47
N LEU A 103 1.48 4.53 -7.61
CA LEU A 103 1.48 5.21 -8.92
C LEU A 103 0.09 5.80 -9.25
N ASP A 104 -0.97 5.04 -9.00
CA ASP A 104 -2.35 5.42 -9.32
C ASP A 104 -2.86 6.54 -8.41
N ASN A 105 -2.35 6.62 -7.18
CA ASN A 105 -2.79 7.56 -6.16
C ASN A 105 -1.76 8.66 -5.86
N LYS A 106 -0.76 8.86 -6.73
CA LYS A 106 0.16 10.01 -6.61
C LYS A 106 -0.59 11.32 -6.36
N ALA A 107 0.04 12.20 -5.58
CA ALA A 107 -0.48 13.54 -5.34
C ALA A 107 -0.73 14.27 -6.67
N VAL A 108 -1.97 14.72 -6.89
CA VAL A 108 -2.42 15.41 -8.11
C VAL A 108 -2.44 16.93 -7.97
N GLY A 109 -1.98 17.46 -6.83
CA GLY A 109 -1.97 18.88 -6.51
C GLY A 109 -0.86 19.26 -5.53
N PRO A 110 -0.78 20.54 -5.13
CA PRO A 110 0.24 21.00 -4.20
C PRO A 110 0.07 20.34 -2.83
N CYS A 111 1.14 19.71 -2.34
CA CYS A 111 1.28 19.30 -0.96
C CYS A 111 1.58 20.52 -0.08
N ASN A 112 1.10 20.54 1.16
CA ASN A 112 1.59 21.49 2.15
C ASN A 112 3.11 21.29 2.31
N ALA A 113 3.90 22.36 2.40
CA ALA A 113 5.35 22.29 2.51
C ALA A 113 5.83 21.44 3.71
N ASN A 114 4.98 21.31 4.74
CA ASN A 114 5.24 20.50 5.93
C ASN A 114 4.94 19.00 5.75
N ILE A 115 4.35 18.60 4.62
CA ILE A 115 3.97 17.24 4.26
C ILE A 115 4.77 16.90 3.00
N ALA A 116 6.07 16.65 3.15
CA ALA A 116 6.89 16.18 2.04
C ALA A 116 6.31 14.88 1.44
N PRO A 117 6.59 14.55 0.17
CA PRO A 117 6.05 13.35 -0.46
C PRO A 117 6.33 12.09 0.37
N ALA A 118 5.28 11.49 0.91
CA ALA A 118 5.33 10.27 1.69
C ALA A 118 5.09 9.06 0.78
N LYS A 119 5.79 7.95 1.06
CA LYS A 119 5.49 6.66 0.44
C LYS A 119 4.05 6.27 0.74
N MET A 120 3.36 5.74 -0.27
CA MET A 120 1.97 5.33 -0.12
C MET A 120 1.85 3.84 0.18
N VAL A 121 0.98 3.49 1.12
CA VAL A 121 0.68 2.11 1.50
C VAL A 121 -0.83 1.88 1.49
N VAL A 122 -1.24 0.63 1.27
CA VAL A 122 -2.65 0.24 1.21
C VAL A 122 -3.07 -0.32 2.56
N TYR A 123 -4.16 0.20 3.12
CA TYR A 123 -4.74 -0.32 4.37
C TYR A 123 -5.30 -1.73 4.18
N ASP A 124 -4.89 -2.66 5.04
CA ASP A 124 -5.45 -4.02 5.12
C ASP A 124 -6.31 -4.24 6.36
N GLY A 125 -6.09 -3.46 7.43
CA GLY A 125 -6.80 -3.67 8.69
C GLY A 125 -6.18 -2.97 9.89
N VAL A 126 -6.78 -3.25 11.05
CA VAL A 126 -6.18 -2.98 12.36
C VAL A 126 -6.07 -4.30 13.11
N SER A 127 -4.92 -4.53 13.74
CA SER A 127 -4.77 -5.67 14.63
C SER A 127 -5.36 -5.37 16.01
N GLU A 128 -6.13 -6.31 16.55
CA GLU A 128 -6.57 -6.26 17.96
C GLU A 128 -5.43 -6.62 18.92
N ALA A 129 -4.42 -7.34 18.43
CA ALA A 129 -3.20 -7.67 19.16
C ALA A 129 -2.12 -6.62 18.93
N VAL A 130 -1.18 -6.51 19.87
CA VAL A 130 0.01 -5.67 19.69
C VAL A 130 0.83 -6.21 18.52
N CYS A 131 1.15 -5.35 17.55
CA CYS A 131 2.02 -5.75 16.45
C CYS A 131 3.39 -6.21 17.00
N PRO A 132 3.91 -7.37 16.57
CA PRO A 132 5.21 -7.89 17.00
C PRO A 132 6.33 -6.88 16.76
#